data_AF-A0A962TRS7-F1
#
_entry.id   AF-A0A962TRS7-F1
#
_cell.length_a   1.000
_cell.length_b   1.000
_cell.length_c   1.000
_cell.angle_alpha   90.00
_cell.angle_beta   90.00
_cell.angle_gamma   90.00
#
_symmetry.space_group_name_H-M   'P 1'
#
loop_
_entity.id
_entity.type
_entity.pdbx_description
1 polymer ?
#
loop_
_entity_poly.entity_id
_entity_poly.type
_entity_poly.pdbx_seq_one_letter_code
_entity_poly.pdbx_strand_id
1 'polypeptide(L)'
;MGDVVYWYSDDSFIRAGAELRRAIGQYAWRNRWIYIGLTQQPPEERFAQHQRKWAPGHQWDRMIVIYHARSFTLMQTVEDRLIRYAKQQITLGKYSCMLLNDKKSQRPRVANDPNGYWVYILVQK
;
A
#
# COMPACT_ATOMS: atom_id res chain seq x y z
N MET A 1 -6.31 -18.64 -1.70
CA MET A 1 -6.96 -17.59 -0.88
C MET A 1 -5.89 -16.57 -0.57
N GLY A 2 -6.13 -15.29 -0.86
CA GLY A 2 -5.17 -14.24 -0.50
C GLY A 2 -5.41 -13.77 0.93
N ASP A 3 -4.34 -13.34 1.60
CA ASP A 3 -4.39 -12.92 3.01
C ASP A 3 -4.21 -11.40 3.17
N VAL A 4 -4.91 -10.82 4.15
CA VAL A 4 -4.67 -9.46 4.65
C VAL A 4 -3.82 -9.56 5.93
N VAL A 5 -2.69 -8.85 5.96
CA VAL A 5 -1.73 -8.87 7.07
C VAL A 5 -1.56 -7.46 7.62
N TYR A 6 -1.73 -7.28 8.93
CA TYR A 6 -1.49 -6.00 9.61
C TYR A 6 -0.08 -5.94 10.17
N TRP A 7 0.69 -4.93 9.77
CA TRP A 7 2.09 -4.79 10.15
C TRP A 7 2.36 -3.62 11.09
N TYR A 8 1.65 -2.49 10.92
CA TYR A 8 1.72 -1.34 11.83
C TYR A 8 0.43 -0.52 11.77
N SER A 9 -0.10 -0.10 12.92
CA SER A 9 -1.34 0.67 13.04
C SER A 9 -1.22 1.65 14.22
N ASP A 10 -0.58 2.81 13.99
CA ASP A 10 -0.50 3.89 14.98
C ASP A 10 -0.41 5.24 14.26
N ASP A 11 -0.96 6.28 14.89
CA ASP A 11 -1.18 7.63 14.33
C ASP A 11 0.12 8.47 14.17
N SER A 12 1.30 7.95 14.56
CA SER A 12 2.56 8.72 14.62
C SER A 12 3.51 8.53 13.42
N PHE A 13 3.40 9.43 12.42
CA PHE A 13 4.23 9.42 11.20
C PHE A 13 5.76 9.49 11.44
N ILE A 14 6.21 10.15 12.51
CA ILE A 14 7.65 10.40 12.77
C ILE A 14 8.41 9.11 13.11
N ARG A 15 7.76 8.16 13.80
CA ARG A 15 8.31 6.80 14.00
C ARG A 15 8.03 5.89 12.80
N ALA A 16 6.92 6.14 12.09
CA ALA A 16 6.50 5.31 10.97
C ALA A 16 7.40 5.44 9.73
N GLY A 17 7.96 6.61 9.39
CA GLY A 17 8.62 6.82 8.10
C GLY A 17 9.76 5.85 7.76
N ALA A 18 10.64 5.53 8.71
CA ALA A 18 11.72 4.56 8.51
C ALA A 18 11.20 3.12 8.41
N GLU A 19 10.27 2.74 9.29
CA GLU A 19 9.63 1.42 9.27
C GLU A 19 8.83 1.20 7.98
N LEU A 20 8.06 2.20 7.53
CA LEU A 20 7.29 2.14 6.28
C LEU A 20 8.20 1.90 5.07
N ARG A 21 9.37 2.58 5.01
CA ARG A 21 10.37 2.32 3.96
C ARG A 21 10.99 0.93 4.10
N ARG A 22 11.23 0.46 5.32
CA ARG A 22 11.72 -0.90 5.60
C ARG A 22 10.74 -1.96 5.13
N ALA A 23 9.44 -1.77 5.38
CA ALA A 23 8.37 -2.63 4.84
C ALA A 23 8.45 -2.71 3.32
N ILE A 24 8.50 -1.56 2.65
CA ILE A 24 8.61 -1.51 1.19
C ILE A 24 9.80 -2.32 0.74
N GLY A 25 10.99 -2.10 1.30
CA GLY A 25 12.18 -2.87 0.92
C GLY A 25 12.02 -4.37 1.15
N GLN A 26 11.48 -4.77 2.29
CA GLN A 26 11.26 -6.18 2.63
C GLN A 26 10.33 -6.88 1.64
N TYR A 27 9.26 -6.20 1.21
CA TYR A 27 8.28 -6.78 0.28
C TYR A 27 8.72 -6.64 -1.18
N ALA A 28 9.36 -5.54 -1.54
CA ALA A 28 9.94 -5.31 -2.86
C ALA A 28 11.05 -6.33 -3.20
N TRP A 29 11.81 -6.78 -2.21
CA TRP A 29 12.85 -7.78 -2.40
C TRP A 29 12.30 -9.19 -2.69
N ARG A 30 11.14 -9.53 -2.11
CA ARG A 30 10.61 -10.90 -2.08
C ARG A 30 9.50 -11.19 -3.08
N ASN A 31 9.06 -10.17 -3.82
CA ASN A 31 7.91 -10.26 -4.71
C ASN A 31 8.26 -9.60 -6.04
N ARG A 32 7.71 -10.13 -7.13
CA ARG A 32 7.93 -9.61 -8.47
C ARG A 32 7.16 -8.32 -8.71
N TRP A 33 5.98 -8.17 -8.11
CA TRP A 33 5.13 -6.98 -8.26
C TRP A 33 4.69 -6.46 -6.90
N ILE A 34 4.66 -5.13 -6.77
CA ILE A 34 4.08 -4.44 -5.64
C ILE A 34 3.12 -3.33 -6.10
N TYR A 35 2.13 -3.02 -5.28
CA TYR A 35 1.26 -1.84 -5.42
C TYR A 35 1.11 -1.19 -4.06
N ILE A 36 1.28 0.13 -3.97
CA ILE A 36 1.06 0.89 -2.73
C ILE A 36 -0.26 1.65 -2.87
N GLY A 37 -1.16 1.54 -1.90
CA GLY A 37 -2.45 2.21 -1.99
C GLY A 37 -2.96 2.76 -0.68
N LEU A 38 -3.87 3.73 -0.82
CA LEU A 38 -4.68 4.32 0.23
C LEU A 38 -6.15 3.88 0.09
N THR A 39 -6.80 3.58 1.23
CA THR A 39 -8.22 3.24 1.27
C THR A 39 -8.93 3.83 2.49
N GLN A 40 -10.22 4.10 2.34
CA GLN A 40 -11.20 4.37 3.41
C GLN A 40 -12.09 3.16 3.71
N GLN A 41 -12.04 2.13 2.87
CA GLN A 41 -12.74 0.88 3.13
C GLN A 41 -11.87 -0.01 4.02
N PRO A 42 -12.50 -0.87 4.85
CA PRO A 42 -11.80 -1.94 5.55
C PRO A 42 -10.84 -2.67 4.59
N PRO A 43 -9.58 -2.92 5.00
CA PRO A 43 -8.57 -3.56 4.15
C PRO A 43 -9.04 -4.85 3.48
N GLU A 44 -9.83 -5.66 4.16
CA GLU A 44 -10.44 -6.89 3.65
C GLU A 44 -11.37 -6.63 2.46
N GLU A 45 -12.28 -5.66 2.61
CA GLU A 45 -13.20 -5.27 1.53
C GLU A 45 -12.43 -4.70 0.35
N ARG A 46 -11.42 -3.86 0.64
CA ARG A 46 -10.57 -3.28 -0.39
C ARG A 46 -9.78 -4.35 -1.13
N PHE A 47 -9.27 -5.34 -0.41
CA PHE A 47 -8.54 -6.45 -1.00
C PHE A 47 -9.46 -7.30 -1.90
N ALA A 48 -10.67 -7.60 -1.44
CA ALA A 48 -11.67 -8.31 -2.26
C ALA A 48 -12.04 -7.53 -3.54
N GLN A 49 -12.04 -6.20 -3.52
CA GLN A 49 -12.20 -5.39 -4.74
C GLN A 49 -11.02 -5.54 -5.70
N HIS A 50 -9.78 -5.49 -5.19
CA HIS A 50 -8.61 -5.77 -6.02
C HIS A 50 -8.68 -7.16 -6.61
N GLN A 51 -9.02 -8.19 -5.84
CA GLN A 51 -9.14 -9.56 -6.34
C GLN A 51 -10.14 -9.70 -7.50
N ARG A 52 -11.24 -8.93 -7.47
CA ARG A 52 -12.26 -8.91 -8.54
C ARG A 52 -11.85 -8.10 -9.77
N LYS A 53 -10.98 -7.09 -9.61
CA LYS A 53 -10.54 -6.22 -10.71
C LYS A 53 -9.62 -6.96 -11.70
N TRP A 54 -8.86 -7.93 -11.23
CA TRP A 54 -7.83 -8.61 -12.03
C TRP A 54 -8.32 -9.97 -12.55
N ALA A 55 -7.90 -10.33 -13.76
CA ALA A 55 -8.19 -11.63 -14.34
C ALA A 55 -7.59 -12.77 -13.50
N PRO A 56 -8.19 -13.98 -13.50
CA PRO A 56 -7.61 -15.16 -12.86
C PRO A 56 -6.16 -15.37 -13.32
N GLY A 57 -5.25 -15.61 -12.36
CA GLY A 57 -3.80 -15.72 -12.62
C GLY A 57 -3.01 -14.41 -12.53
N HIS A 58 -3.68 -13.25 -12.49
CA HIS A 58 -3.08 -11.93 -12.25
C HIS A 58 -3.49 -11.32 -10.91
N GLN A 59 -3.98 -12.18 -10.02
CA GLN A 59 -4.44 -11.81 -8.70
C GLN A 59 -3.27 -11.53 -7.75
N TRP A 60 -3.53 -10.67 -6.77
CA TRP A 60 -2.58 -10.36 -5.72
C TRP A 60 -2.49 -11.52 -4.73
N ASP A 61 -1.29 -11.84 -4.27
CA ASP A 61 -1.13 -12.90 -3.27
C ASP A 61 -1.60 -12.44 -1.90
N ARG A 62 -1.23 -11.20 -1.52
CA ARG A 62 -1.49 -10.66 -0.19
C ARG A 62 -1.66 -9.14 -0.21
N MET A 63 -2.39 -8.63 0.77
CA MET A 63 -2.38 -7.22 1.16
C MET A 63 -1.68 -7.08 2.51
N ILE A 64 -0.71 -6.18 2.61
CA ILE A 64 -0.08 -5.82 3.87
C ILE A 64 -0.48 -4.40 4.26
N VAL A 65 -1.24 -4.24 5.34
CA VAL A 65 -1.60 -2.95 5.92
C VAL A 65 -0.42 -2.45 6.75
N ILE A 66 0.14 -1.30 6.37
CA ILE A 66 1.38 -0.78 6.95
C ILE A 66 1.19 0.51 7.74
N TYR A 67 0.04 1.17 7.61
CA TYR A 67 -0.24 2.41 8.32
C TYR A 67 -1.76 2.66 8.41
N HIS A 68 -2.20 3.22 9.53
CA HIS A 68 -3.58 3.66 9.75
C HIS A 68 -3.55 5.04 10.41
N ALA A 69 -4.35 5.98 9.91
CA ALA A 69 -4.51 7.27 10.56
C ALA A 69 -5.86 7.90 10.27
N ARG A 70 -6.27 8.86 11.09
CA ARG A 70 -7.55 9.60 10.93
C ARG A 70 -7.49 10.79 9.97
N SER A 71 -6.30 11.25 9.59
CA SER A 71 -6.14 12.45 8.74
C SER A 71 -5.89 12.08 7.28
N PHE A 72 -6.83 12.45 6.41
CA PHE A 72 -6.70 12.21 4.97
C PHE A 72 -5.46 12.86 4.35
N THR A 73 -5.23 14.14 4.65
CA THR A 73 -4.12 14.91 4.08
C THR A 73 -2.76 14.32 4.48
N LEU A 74 -2.65 13.88 5.74
CA LEU A 74 -1.47 13.16 6.20
C LEU A 74 -1.27 11.88 5.39
N MET A 75 -2.34 11.10 5.21
CA MET A 75 -2.30 9.80 4.55
C MET A 75 -2.01 9.87 3.06
N GLN A 76 -2.53 10.88 2.36
CA GLN A 76 -2.12 11.17 0.98
C GLN A 76 -0.64 11.52 0.91
N THR A 77 -0.15 12.36 1.84
CA THR A 77 1.26 12.72 1.91
C THR A 77 2.14 11.49 2.17
N VAL A 78 1.69 10.59 3.04
CA VAL A 78 2.37 9.31 3.32
C VAL A 78 2.42 8.46 2.04
N GLU A 79 1.27 8.19 1.42
CA GLU A 79 1.17 7.39 0.20
C GLU A 79 2.11 7.94 -0.89
N ASP A 80 2.04 9.24 -1.17
CA ASP A 80 2.85 9.90 -2.19
C ASP A 80 4.36 9.79 -1.92
N ARG A 81 4.78 9.96 -0.66
CA ARG A 81 6.18 9.83 -0.27
C ARG A 81 6.67 8.39 -0.41
N LEU A 82 5.85 7.42 -0.03
CA LEU A 82 6.18 6.00 -0.12
C LEU A 82 6.26 5.52 -1.57
N ILE A 83 5.31 5.92 -2.42
CA ILE A 83 5.36 5.65 -3.87
C ILE A 83 6.62 6.27 -4.48
N ARG A 84 6.93 7.53 -4.16
CA ARG A 84 8.12 8.21 -4.67
C ARG A 84 9.40 7.50 -4.25
N TYR A 85 9.48 7.11 -2.98
CA TYR A 85 10.62 6.35 -2.45
C TYR A 85 10.78 5.01 -3.16
N ALA A 86 9.71 4.21 -3.27
CA ALA A 86 9.74 2.92 -3.95
C ALA A 86 10.20 3.05 -5.41
N LYS A 87 9.66 4.02 -6.15
CA LYS A 87 10.07 4.32 -7.53
C LYS A 87 11.56 4.62 -7.61
N GLN A 88 12.06 5.50 -6.74
CA GLN A 88 13.46 5.86 -6.71
C GLN A 88 14.35 4.64 -6.45
N GLN A 89 14.02 3.79 -5.47
CA GLN A 89 14.81 2.59 -5.16
C GLN A 89 14.80 1.57 -6.31
N ILE A 90 13.67 1.40 -7.00
CA ILE A 90 13.58 0.56 -8.20
C ILE A 90 14.46 1.13 -9.33
N THR A 91 14.39 2.44 -9.59
CA THR A 91 15.23 3.11 -10.59
C THR A 91 16.72 2.99 -10.30
N LEU A 92 17.10 3.01 -9.01
CA LEU A 92 18.48 2.79 -8.56
C LEU A 92 18.91 1.31 -8.58
N GLY A 93 18.05 0.38 -9.03
CA GLY A 93 18.31 -1.05 -9.05
C GLY A 93 18.41 -1.70 -7.68
N LYS A 94 17.96 -1.01 -6.61
CA LYS A 94 17.98 -1.56 -5.24
C LYS A 94 16.86 -2.57 -5.00
N TYR A 95 15.74 -2.41 -5.70
CA TYR A 95 14.59 -3.31 -5.64
C TYR A 95 14.35 -3.94 -7.01
N SER A 96 14.21 -5.26 -7.05
CA SER A 96 13.97 -6.04 -8.27
C SER A 96 12.50 -6.12 -8.67
N CYS A 97 11.58 -5.66 -7.82
CA CYS A 97 10.15 -5.66 -8.13
C CYS A 97 9.75 -4.56 -9.11
N MET A 98 8.60 -4.74 -9.74
CA MET A 98 7.89 -3.68 -10.47
C MET A 98 6.79 -3.06 -9.61
N LEU A 99 6.66 -1.72 -9.66
CA LEU A 99 5.61 -0.97 -8.97
C LEU A 99 4.43 -0.68 -9.91
N LEU A 100 3.25 -1.24 -9.61
CA LEU A 100 2.05 -1.14 -10.45
C LEU A 100 1.06 -0.06 -9.99
N ASN A 101 1.55 1.14 -9.67
CA ASN A 101 0.69 2.25 -9.27
C ASN A 101 0.07 2.94 -10.49
N ASP A 102 -1.17 2.58 -10.82
CA ASP A 102 -1.97 3.21 -11.87
C ASP A 102 -2.20 4.69 -11.56
N LYS A 103 -1.88 5.61 -12.49
CA LYS A 103 -2.04 7.07 -12.29
C LYS A 103 -3.50 7.47 -12.02
N LYS A 104 -4.45 6.62 -12.38
CA LYS A 104 -5.90 6.79 -12.15
C LYS A 104 -6.41 6.07 -10.91
N SER A 105 -5.54 5.49 -10.08
CA SER A 105 -5.95 4.78 -8.88
C SER A 105 -6.80 5.70 -8.01
N GLN A 106 -8.09 5.36 -7.92
CA GLN A 106 -9.16 6.11 -7.27
C GLN A 106 -8.75 6.43 -5.83
N ARG A 107 -8.11 7.59 -5.64
CA ARG A 107 -7.91 8.14 -4.31
C ARG A 107 -9.29 8.42 -3.74
N PRO A 108 -9.52 8.12 -2.46
CA PRO A 108 -10.77 8.52 -1.82
C PRO A 108 -10.98 10.02 -2.06
N ARG A 109 -12.16 10.42 -2.55
CA ARG A 109 -12.52 11.84 -2.51
C ARG A 109 -12.85 12.14 -1.06
N VAL A 110 -12.26 13.19 -0.50
CA VAL A 110 -12.37 13.59 0.91
C VAL A 110 -13.76 13.23 1.46
N ALA A 111 -13.81 12.21 2.30
CA ALA A 111 -15.00 11.85 3.06
C ALA A 111 -14.58 11.73 4.52
N ASN A 112 -15.35 12.36 5.41
CA ASN A 112 -15.20 12.21 6.85
C ASN A 112 -15.61 10.79 7.22
N ASP A 113 -14.66 9.86 7.17
CA ASP A 113 -14.87 8.49 7.61
C ASP A 113 -14.45 8.36 9.08
N PRO A 114 -15.36 7.96 10.00
CA PRO A 114 -15.02 7.78 11.41
C PRO A 114 -13.98 6.68 11.65
N ASN A 115 -13.80 5.76 10.69
CA ASN A 115 -12.88 4.62 10.82
C ASN A 115 -11.45 4.95 10.37
N GLY A 116 -11.20 6.16 9.86
CA GLY A 116 -9.88 6.58 9.39
C GLY A 116 -9.51 6.01 8.02
N TYR A 117 -8.22 5.98 7.73
CA TYR A 117 -7.67 5.62 6.42
C TYR A 117 -6.52 4.63 6.60
N TRP A 118 -6.35 3.72 5.65
CA TRP A 118 -5.27 2.73 5.66
C TRP A 118 -4.33 2.89 4.46
N VAL A 119 -3.02 2.83 4.71
CA VAL A 119 -2.02 2.58 3.66
C VAL A 119 -1.67 1.10 3.67
N TYR A 120 -1.64 0.51 2.47
CA TYR A 120 -1.30 -0.89 2.28
C TYR A 120 -0.36 -1.11 1.11
N ILE A 121 0.24 -2.30 1.07
CA ILE A 121 1.04 -2.84 -0.03
C ILE A 121 0.35 -4.11 -0.52
N LEU A 122 -0.04 -4.17 -1.79
CA LEU A 122 -0.35 -5.46 -2.44
C LEU A 122 0.94 -6.04 -2.99
N VAL A 123 1.08 -7.35 -2.90
CA VAL A 123 2.26 -8.06 -3.39
C VAL A 123 1.85 -9.26 -4.25
N GLN A 124 2.66 -9.54 -5.26
CA GLN A 124 2.55 -10.73 -6.10
C GLN A 124 3.95 -11.29 -6.40
N LYS A 125 4.14 -12.58 -6.20
CA LYS A 125 5.41 -13.27 -6.47
C LYS A 125 5.73 -13.40 -7.96
#